data_AF-A0A7C6FJW2-F1
#
_entry.id   AF-A0A7C6FJW2-F1
#
_cell.length_a   1.000
_cell.length_b   1.000
_cell.length_c   1.000
_cell.angle_alpha   90.00
_cell.angle_beta   90.00
_cell.angle_gamma   90.00
#
_symmetry.space_group_name_H-M   'P 1'
#
loop_
_entity.id
_entity.type
_entity.pdbx_description
1 polymer ?
#
loop_
_entity_poly.entity_id
_entity_poly.type
_entity_poly.pdbx_seq_one_letter_code
_entity_poly.pdbx_strand_id
1 'polypeptide(L)'
;MKEEIAKREWEKHFGDEKEFLDKYFATYYQDQNLIINTENLEDEFIYMGLIVKYNYKYHNSNIPIGYVTAVLVSLEHRGKGYFTFAMQNIFKELIKQDYALSCLIPATQKLTDTYLKYGYANCFVKEKNPNLHKAIVHEQKTIDLYEELEYDISILKPCHNGMLRIIDVEKILTHYAHYHPEQEITYKIIDKQIEKNNKILELKQGKVKQVATSKTYQEITISELAKQIFDKSYMDLMFDQ
;
A
#
# COMPACT_ATOMS: atom_id res chain seq x y z
N MET A 1 8.13 23.19 7.14
CA MET A 1 6.97 23.31 8.05
C MET A 1 6.17 22.02 8.13
N LYS A 2 5.60 21.49 7.02
CA LYS A 2 4.86 20.22 7.05
C LYS A 2 5.69 19.04 7.53
N GLU A 3 6.92 18.92 7.03
CA GLU A 3 7.90 17.91 7.46
C GLU A 3 8.13 17.93 8.98
N GLU A 4 8.47 19.10 9.53
CA GLU A 4 8.73 19.26 10.97
C GLU A 4 7.52 18.88 11.83
N ILE A 5 6.31 19.25 11.41
CA ILE A 5 5.08 18.85 12.10
C ILE A 5 4.89 17.34 12.01
N ALA A 6 5.09 16.75 10.82
CA ALA A 6 4.96 15.31 10.62
C ALA A 6 5.96 14.52 11.49
N LYS A 7 7.24 14.95 11.55
CA LYS A 7 8.26 14.35 12.43
C LYS A 7 7.86 14.43 13.89
N ARG A 8 7.44 15.61 14.36
CA ARG A 8 7.01 15.84 15.75
C ARG A 8 5.82 14.96 16.12
N GLU A 9 4.79 14.90 15.28
CA GLU A 9 3.61 14.07 15.55
C GLU A 9 3.92 12.58 15.43
N TRP A 10 4.84 12.19 14.54
CA TRP A 10 5.33 10.81 14.45
C TRP A 10 6.04 10.40 15.74
N GLU A 11 7.07 11.13 16.15
CA GLU A 11 7.84 10.90 17.38
C GLU A 11 6.91 10.73 18.59
N LYS A 12 5.96 11.67 18.75
CA LYS A 12 5.01 11.67 19.86
C LYS A 12 4.11 10.43 19.92
N HIS A 13 3.73 9.85 18.79
CA HIS A 13 2.71 8.79 18.74
C HIS A 13 3.27 7.39 18.51
N PHE A 14 4.41 7.27 17.82
CA PHE A 14 5.06 5.99 17.52
C PHE A 14 6.30 5.75 18.40
N GLY A 15 6.88 6.80 18.99
CA GLY A 15 8.01 6.69 19.91
C GLY A 15 9.36 6.47 19.24
N ASP A 16 9.43 6.58 17.91
CA ASP A 16 10.67 6.47 17.15
C ASP A 16 11.60 7.65 17.44
N GLU A 17 12.90 7.37 17.56
CA GLU A 17 13.90 8.37 17.95
C GLU A 17 14.09 9.45 16.87
N LYS A 18 14.41 10.68 17.32
CA LYS A 18 14.62 11.81 16.42
C LYS A 18 15.70 11.56 15.36
N GLU A 19 16.81 10.91 15.71
CA GLU A 19 17.87 10.59 14.75
C GLU A 19 17.36 9.67 13.64
N PHE A 20 16.57 8.66 14.01
CA PHE A 20 15.92 7.78 13.05
C PHE A 20 14.98 8.57 12.12
N LEU A 21 14.11 9.41 12.68
CA LEU A 21 13.17 10.20 11.89
C LEU A 21 13.87 11.18 10.95
N ASP A 22 14.97 11.78 11.36
CA ASP A 22 15.75 12.68 10.51
C ASP A 22 16.34 11.93 9.30
N LYS A 23 16.97 10.77 9.50
CA LYS A 23 17.50 9.93 8.39
C LYS A 23 16.38 9.37 7.51
N TYR A 24 15.28 8.92 8.11
CA TYR A 24 14.13 8.36 7.41
C TYR A 24 13.46 9.39 6.50
N PHE A 25 13.18 10.59 7.01
CA PHE A 25 12.59 11.67 6.21
C PHE A 25 13.59 12.19 5.18
N ALA A 26 14.88 12.33 5.50
CA ALA A 26 15.88 12.70 4.50
C ALA A 26 15.92 11.73 3.29
N THR A 27 15.64 10.45 3.53
CA THR A 27 15.61 9.40 2.50
C THR A 27 14.31 9.38 1.70
N TYR A 28 13.16 9.52 2.37
CA TYR A 28 11.86 9.22 1.77
C TYR A 28 10.93 10.41 1.60
N TYR A 29 11.10 11.49 2.35
CA TYR A 29 10.15 12.60 2.35
C TYR A 29 10.23 13.40 1.06
N GLN A 30 9.06 13.65 0.49
CA GLN A 30 8.83 14.64 -0.56
C GLN A 30 7.50 15.32 -0.26
N ASP A 31 7.36 16.61 -0.56
CA ASP A 31 6.11 17.33 -0.25
C ASP A 31 4.84 16.64 -0.80
N GLN A 32 4.94 15.99 -1.97
CA GLN A 32 3.83 15.28 -2.59
C GLN A 32 3.46 13.95 -1.93
N ASN A 33 4.36 13.33 -1.17
CA ASN A 33 4.13 11.99 -0.61
C ASN A 33 3.68 12.01 0.86
N LEU A 34 3.69 13.18 1.50
CA LEU A 34 3.06 13.41 2.79
C LEU A 34 1.61 13.87 2.60
N ILE A 35 0.69 13.06 3.10
CA ILE A 35 -0.73 13.39 3.20
C ILE A 35 -0.98 13.91 4.60
N ILE A 36 -1.29 15.19 4.74
CA ILE A 36 -1.50 15.85 6.04
C ILE A 36 -2.60 16.90 5.90
N ASN A 37 -3.38 17.15 6.95
CA ASN A 37 -4.34 18.26 6.91
C ASN A 37 -3.60 19.58 6.64
N THR A 38 -4.05 20.35 5.65
CA THR A 38 -3.39 21.61 5.27
C THR A 38 -4.09 22.83 5.85
N GLU A 39 -5.39 22.73 6.16
CA GLU A 39 -6.15 23.81 6.77
C GLU A 39 -5.71 24.00 8.22
N ASN A 40 -5.30 25.23 8.55
CA ASN A 40 -4.85 25.67 9.88
C ASN A 40 -3.83 24.73 10.55
N LEU A 41 -2.94 24.13 9.78
CA LEU A 41 -1.97 23.15 10.29
C LEU A 41 -1.03 23.74 11.37
N GLU A 42 -0.81 25.05 11.35
CA GLU A 42 -0.07 25.77 12.40
C GLU A 42 -0.81 25.78 13.75
N ASP A 43 -2.15 25.82 13.72
CA ASP A 43 -3.01 25.86 14.90
C ASP A 43 -3.41 24.46 15.36
N GLU A 44 -3.67 23.53 14.42
CA GLU A 44 -4.26 22.24 14.73
C GLU A 44 -3.81 21.11 13.78
N PHE A 45 -3.25 20.06 14.37
CA PHE A 45 -2.97 18.80 13.69
C PHE A 45 -4.13 17.81 13.84
N ILE A 46 -4.61 17.30 12.70
CA ILE A 46 -5.77 16.39 12.65
C ILE A 46 -5.35 15.00 12.21
N TYR A 47 -4.67 14.88 11.07
CA TYR A 47 -4.28 13.57 10.53
C TYR A 47 -3.05 13.66 9.64
N MET A 48 -2.33 12.54 9.51
CA MET A 48 -1.32 12.35 8.48
C MET A 48 -1.25 10.91 7.96
N GLY A 49 -0.52 10.73 6.86
CA GLY A 49 0.01 9.48 6.35
C GLY A 49 1.12 9.78 5.35
N LEU A 50 2.10 8.90 5.23
CA LEU A 50 3.24 9.05 4.31
C LEU A 50 3.23 7.90 3.31
N ILE A 51 3.39 8.20 2.02
CA ILE A 51 3.45 7.20 0.94
C ILE A 51 4.90 7.05 0.51
N VAL A 52 5.52 5.93 0.86
CA VAL A 52 6.89 5.61 0.45
C VAL A 52 6.88 4.71 -0.79
N LYS A 53 7.62 5.11 -1.82
CA LYS A 53 7.74 4.32 -3.05
C LYS A 53 8.62 3.09 -2.81
N TYR A 54 8.07 1.93 -3.14
CA TYR A 54 8.81 0.68 -3.32
C TYR A 54 8.45 0.04 -4.66
N ASN A 55 9.13 -1.06 -4.99
CA ASN A 55 8.78 -1.92 -6.10
C ASN A 55 8.29 -3.27 -5.59
N TYR A 56 7.26 -3.82 -6.23
CA TYR A 56 6.79 -5.17 -6.01
C TYR A 56 7.19 -6.04 -7.20
N LYS A 57 8.05 -7.04 -6.94
CA LYS A 57 8.40 -8.07 -7.91
C LYS A 57 7.17 -8.94 -8.14
N TYR A 58 6.76 -9.03 -9.41
CA TYR A 58 5.72 -9.94 -9.88
C TYR A 58 6.20 -10.61 -11.16
N HIS A 59 6.53 -11.91 -11.08
CA HIS A 59 7.23 -12.63 -12.16
C HIS A 59 8.48 -11.85 -12.62
N ASN A 60 8.58 -11.53 -13.91
CA ASN A 60 9.74 -10.81 -14.46
C ASN A 60 9.56 -9.28 -14.43
N SER A 61 8.43 -8.76 -13.95
CA SER A 61 8.14 -7.33 -13.85
C SER A 61 8.30 -6.77 -12.44
N ASN A 62 8.59 -5.48 -12.35
CA ASN A 62 8.51 -4.68 -11.13
C ASN A 62 7.33 -3.74 -11.25
N ILE A 63 6.40 -3.79 -10.28
CA ILE A 63 5.20 -2.97 -10.23
C ILE A 63 5.40 -1.93 -9.13
N PRO A 64 5.23 -0.62 -9.40
CA PRO A 64 5.28 0.39 -8.35
C PRO A 64 4.23 0.12 -7.26
N ILE A 65 4.69 0.06 -6.02
CA ILE A 65 3.85 -0.14 -4.84
C ILE A 65 4.07 1.01 -3.85
N GLY A 66 2.98 1.66 -3.44
CA GLY A 66 3.00 2.70 -2.44
C GLY A 66 2.89 2.08 -1.05
N TYR A 67 3.95 2.15 -0.26
CA TYR A 67 3.90 1.76 1.15
C TYR A 67 3.33 2.92 1.97
N VAL A 68 2.12 2.75 2.47
CA VAL A 68 1.45 3.73 3.33
C VAL A 68 1.88 3.49 4.78
N THR A 69 2.59 4.46 5.34
CA THR A 69 3.10 4.44 6.71
C THR A 69 2.66 5.66 7.50
N ALA A 70 2.85 5.63 8.82
CA ALA A 70 2.50 6.68 9.78
C ALA A 70 1.08 7.24 9.61
N VAL A 71 0.11 6.35 9.36
CA VAL A 71 -1.30 6.74 9.33
C VAL A 71 -1.74 7.09 10.75
N LEU A 72 -2.07 8.35 10.96
CA LEU A 72 -2.37 8.90 12.29
C LEU A 72 -3.57 9.84 12.22
N VAL A 73 -4.41 9.78 13.25
CA VAL A 73 -5.42 10.80 13.57
C VAL A 73 -5.22 11.21 15.03
N SER A 74 -5.12 12.52 15.28
CA SER A 74 -4.89 13.06 16.62
C SER A 74 -6.01 12.66 17.58
N LEU A 75 -5.65 12.45 18.86
CA LEU A 75 -6.55 11.89 19.87
C LEU A 75 -7.88 12.65 19.98
N GLU A 76 -7.80 13.98 19.95
CA GLU A 76 -8.93 14.91 20.05
C GLU A 76 -9.89 14.84 18.84
N HIS A 77 -9.43 14.25 17.73
CA HIS A 77 -10.16 14.15 16.46
C HIS A 77 -10.68 12.74 16.16
N ARG A 78 -10.38 11.77 17.02
CA ARG A 78 -10.87 10.39 16.85
C ARG A 78 -12.38 10.31 17.00
N GLY A 79 -13.00 9.37 16.28
CA GLY A 79 -14.46 9.19 16.27
C GLY A 79 -15.24 10.22 15.45
N LYS A 80 -14.58 11.24 14.89
CA LYS A 80 -15.22 12.31 14.10
C LYS A 80 -15.18 12.07 12.57
N GLY A 81 -14.75 10.88 12.12
CA GLY A 81 -14.68 10.53 10.69
C GLY A 81 -13.36 10.89 9.98
N TYR A 82 -12.42 11.58 10.63
CA TYR A 82 -11.15 11.99 10.01
C TYR A 82 -10.26 10.85 9.52
N PHE A 83 -10.37 9.65 10.09
CA PHE A 83 -9.66 8.49 9.56
C PHE A 83 -10.13 8.13 8.14
N THR A 84 -11.45 8.18 7.90
CA THR A 84 -12.01 7.97 6.56
C THR A 84 -11.50 9.03 5.59
N PHE A 85 -11.47 10.28 6.02
CA PHE A 85 -10.97 11.38 5.21
C PHE A 85 -9.47 11.23 4.87
N ALA A 86 -8.65 10.85 5.86
CA ALA A 86 -7.24 10.55 5.67
C ALA A 86 -7.03 9.44 4.63
N MET A 87 -7.75 8.31 4.76
CA MET A 87 -7.66 7.20 3.82
C MET A 87 -8.11 7.58 2.40
N GLN A 88 -9.17 8.38 2.26
CA GLN A 88 -9.62 8.89 0.96
C GLN A 88 -8.56 9.77 0.30
N ASN A 89 -7.88 10.63 1.07
CA ASN A 89 -6.82 11.48 0.54
C ASN A 89 -5.55 10.67 0.19
N ILE A 90 -5.23 9.64 0.97
CA ILE A 90 -4.17 8.67 0.63
C ILE A 90 -4.48 7.98 -0.71
N PHE A 91 -5.70 7.49 -0.92
CA PHE A 91 -6.07 6.86 -2.20
C PHE A 91 -6.03 7.83 -3.37
N LYS A 92 -6.49 9.08 -3.19
CA LYS A 92 -6.37 10.11 -4.22
C LYS A 92 -4.92 10.34 -4.63
N GLU A 93 -4.01 10.43 -3.66
CA GLU A 93 -2.60 10.66 -3.98
C GLU A 93 -1.93 9.42 -4.59
N LEU A 94 -2.24 8.21 -4.11
CA LEU A 94 -1.78 6.96 -4.74
C LEU A 94 -2.17 6.88 -6.22
N ILE A 95 -3.43 7.23 -6.54
CA ILE A 95 -3.93 7.27 -7.93
C ILE A 95 -3.20 8.37 -8.72
N LYS A 96 -3.06 9.57 -8.15
CA LYS A 96 -2.42 10.72 -8.79
C LYS A 96 -0.94 10.46 -9.10
N GLN A 97 -0.25 9.71 -8.25
CA GLN A 97 1.14 9.29 -8.44
C GLN A 97 1.30 7.97 -9.22
N ASP A 98 0.21 7.48 -9.83
CA ASP A 98 0.21 6.36 -10.76
C ASP A 98 0.58 4.98 -10.15
N TYR A 99 0.45 4.83 -8.82
CA TYR A 99 0.66 3.53 -8.16
C TYR A 99 -0.42 2.52 -8.56
N ALA A 100 0.01 1.33 -8.95
CA ALA A 100 -0.91 0.22 -9.24
C ALA A 100 -1.27 -0.58 -7.97
N LEU A 101 -0.36 -0.61 -6.99
CA LEU A 101 -0.50 -1.30 -5.72
C LEU A 101 -0.25 -0.37 -4.54
N SER A 102 -0.83 -0.73 -3.41
CA SER A 102 -0.51 -0.15 -2.10
C SER A 102 -0.27 -1.27 -1.09
N CYS A 103 0.59 -1.04 -0.11
CA CYS A 103 0.72 -1.89 1.06
C CYS A 103 0.83 -1.07 2.35
N LEU A 104 0.53 -1.70 3.48
CA LEU A 104 0.70 -1.12 4.81
C LEU A 104 0.91 -2.23 5.84
N ILE A 105 1.38 -1.86 7.03
CA ILE A 105 1.50 -2.78 8.17
C ILE A 105 0.58 -2.26 9.28
N PRO A 106 -0.52 -2.96 9.63
CA PRO A 106 -1.39 -2.54 10.72
C PRO A 106 -0.72 -2.78 12.08
N ALA A 107 -0.69 -1.76 12.93
CA ALA A 107 -0.12 -1.87 14.28
C ALA A 107 -0.96 -2.72 15.26
N THR A 108 -2.25 -2.96 14.97
CA THR A 108 -3.14 -3.73 15.84
C THR A 108 -4.14 -4.57 15.04
N GLN A 109 -4.73 -5.59 15.68
CA GLN A 109 -5.82 -6.37 15.05
C GLN A 109 -7.02 -5.49 14.68
N LYS A 110 -7.39 -4.53 15.52
CA LYS A 110 -8.47 -3.58 15.22
C LYS A 110 -8.19 -2.76 13.96
N LEU A 111 -6.94 -2.34 13.76
CA LEU A 111 -6.53 -1.67 12.53
C LEU A 111 -6.56 -2.63 11.34
N THR A 112 -6.15 -3.88 11.51
CA THR A 112 -6.28 -4.92 10.47
C THR A 112 -7.74 -5.03 10.00
N ASP A 113 -8.68 -5.20 10.93
CA ASP A 113 -10.11 -5.29 10.63
C ASP A 113 -10.66 -4.01 10.00
N THR A 114 -10.05 -2.87 10.32
CA THR A 114 -10.39 -1.57 9.72
C THR A 114 -9.93 -1.53 8.27
N TYR A 115 -8.67 -1.84 7.98
CA TYR A 115 -8.11 -1.79 6.63
C TYR A 115 -8.74 -2.80 5.66
N LEU A 116 -9.25 -3.94 6.15
CA LEU A 116 -10.08 -4.85 5.34
C LEU A 116 -11.31 -4.13 4.75
N LYS A 117 -11.95 -3.23 5.50
CA LYS A 117 -13.10 -2.42 5.01
C LYS A 117 -12.68 -1.41 3.95
N TYR A 118 -11.40 -1.02 3.96
CA TYR A 118 -10.76 -0.19 2.96
C TYR A 118 -10.13 -1.01 1.84
N GLY A 119 -10.58 -2.25 1.61
CA GLY A 119 -10.20 -3.08 0.47
C GLY A 119 -8.74 -3.55 0.44
N TYR A 120 -8.04 -3.52 1.58
CA TYR A 120 -6.78 -4.23 1.75
C TYR A 120 -7.03 -5.73 1.98
N ALA A 121 -6.02 -6.56 1.74
CA ALA A 121 -6.06 -8.01 1.91
C ALA A 121 -4.76 -8.54 2.50
N ASN A 122 -4.88 -9.58 3.34
CA ASN A 122 -3.74 -10.26 3.97
C ASN A 122 -3.07 -11.19 2.94
N CYS A 123 -2.03 -10.70 2.27
CA CYS A 123 -1.38 -11.40 1.15
C CYS A 123 0.02 -11.92 1.51
N PHE A 124 0.61 -11.45 2.62
CA PHE A 124 2.00 -11.72 2.96
C PHE A 124 2.17 -12.96 3.85
N VAL A 125 3.30 -13.65 3.69
CA VAL A 125 3.66 -14.87 4.44
C VAL A 125 5.04 -14.73 5.09
N LYS A 126 5.28 -15.58 6.09
CA LYS A 126 6.56 -15.60 6.82
C LYS A 126 7.72 -16.13 5.98
N GLU A 127 7.47 -17.15 5.17
CA GLU A 127 8.53 -17.81 4.40
C GLU A 127 8.54 -17.31 2.97
N LYS A 128 9.69 -16.78 2.54
CA LYS A 128 9.91 -16.36 1.16
C LYS A 128 9.98 -17.58 0.26
N ASN A 129 9.09 -17.66 -0.73
CA ASN A 129 9.23 -18.63 -1.81
C ASN A 129 9.93 -17.96 -3.01
N PRO A 130 11.21 -18.26 -3.27
CA PRO A 130 11.97 -17.60 -4.34
C PRO A 130 11.41 -17.89 -5.74
N ASN A 131 10.67 -18.99 -5.92
CA ASN A 131 10.10 -19.39 -7.21
C ASN A 131 8.77 -18.69 -7.53
N LEU A 132 8.13 -18.04 -6.55
CA LEU A 132 6.87 -17.32 -6.79
C LEU A 132 7.11 -15.93 -7.39
N HIS A 133 8.30 -15.35 -7.20
CA HIS A 133 8.62 -13.99 -7.65
C HIS A 133 7.54 -12.96 -7.27
N LYS A 134 7.05 -13.05 -6.02
CA LYS A 134 6.02 -12.21 -5.41
C LYS A 134 6.56 -11.58 -4.14
N ALA A 135 7.25 -10.45 -4.25
CA ALA A 135 7.89 -9.83 -3.09
C ALA A 135 8.07 -8.33 -3.23
N ILE A 136 8.06 -7.61 -2.12
CA ILE A 136 8.56 -6.23 -2.11
C ILE A 136 10.09 -6.26 -2.29
N VAL A 137 10.61 -5.27 -3.02
CA VAL A 137 12.03 -5.11 -3.35
C VAL A 137 12.53 -3.81 -2.75
N HIS A 138 13.61 -3.89 -1.98
CA HIS A 138 14.33 -2.72 -1.44
C HIS A 138 15.09 -2.01 -2.57
N GLU A 139 14.96 -0.68 -2.64
CA GLU A 139 15.77 0.14 -3.53
C GLU A 139 17.14 0.43 -2.87
N GLN A 140 18.14 0.85 -3.66
CA GLN A 140 19.48 1.14 -3.14
C GLN A 140 19.44 2.16 -1.99
N LYS A 141 18.68 3.24 -2.12
CA LYS A 141 18.50 4.24 -1.05
C LYS A 141 17.95 3.65 0.27
N THR A 142 17.17 2.57 0.20
CA THR A 142 16.64 1.88 1.38
C THR A 142 17.74 1.06 2.05
N ILE A 143 18.58 0.42 1.25
CA ILE A 143 19.77 -0.30 1.71
C ILE A 143 20.73 0.70 2.37
N ASP A 144 21.01 1.82 1.72
CA ASP A 144 21.88 2.89 2.25
C ASP A 144 21.36 3.40 3.60
N LEU A 145 20.03 3.64 3.71
CA LEU A 145 19.41 4.02 4.98
C LEU A 145 19.58 2.95 6.08
N TYR A 146 19.46 1.66 5.74
CA TYR A 146 19.69 0.59 6.71
C TYR A 146 21.14 0.59 7.22
N GLU A 147 22.11 0.79 6.32
CA GLU A 147 23.53 0.89 6.67
C GLU A 147 23.81 2.11 7.56
N GLU A 148 23.26 3.28 7.22
CA GLU A 148 23.39 4.51 8.02
C GLU A 148 22.77 4.43 9.42
N LEU A 149 21.79 3.54 9.60
CA LEU A 149 21.15 3.24 10.88
C LEU A 149 21.77 2.03 11.59
N GLU A 150 22.86 1.47 11.06
CA GLU A 150 23.56 0.30 11.59
C GLU A 150 22.65 -0.95 11.71
N TYR A 151 21.64 -1.07 10.84
CA TYR A 151 20.79 -2.25 10.77
C TYR A 151 21.42 -3.37 9.97
N ASP A 152 21.43 -4.58 10.54
CA ASP A 152 21.85 -5.79 9.83
C ASP A 152 20.73 -6.27 8.89
N ILE A 153 20.90 -5.96 7.60
CA ILE A 153 19.96 -6.31 6.53
C ILE A 153 19.83 -7.84 6.36
N SER A 154 20.87 -8.60 6.75
CA SER A 154 20.88 -10.07 6.59
C SER A 154 19.92 -10.78 7.53
N ILE A 155 19.44 -10.10 8.58
CA ILE A 155 18.54 -10.65 9.60
C ILE A 155 17.16 -9.98 9.62
N LEU A 156 16.78 -9.25 8.55
CA LEU A 156 15.45 -8.65 8.46
C LEU A 156 14.35 -9.69 8.64
N LYS A 157 13.40 -9.37 9.53
CA LYS A 157 12.30 -10.27 9.86
C LYS A 157 11.18 -10.15 8.81
N PRO A 158 10.53 -11.26 8.44
CA PRO A 158 9.36 -11.23 7.57
C PRO A 158 8.14 -10.52 8.20
N CYS A 159 7.59 -9.51 7.52
CA CYS A 159 6.39 -8.77 7.94
C CYS A 159 5.11 -9.41 7.35
N HIS A 160 4.75 -10.57 7.89
CA HIS A 160 3.57 -11.33 7.44
C HIS A 160 2.22 -10.72 7.85
N ASN A 161 2.21 -9.74 8.76
CA ASN A 161 1.04 -8.95 9.15
C ASN A 161 0.75 -7.81 8.16
N GLY A 162 1.64 -7.55 7.19
CA GLY A 162 1.40 -6.60 6.13
C GLY A 162 0.11 -6.90 5.34
N MET A 163 -0.46 -5.86 4.75
CA MET A 163 -1.63 -5.97 3.88
C MET A 163 -1.35 -5.31 2.54
N LEU A 164 -1.96 -5.82 1.47
CA LEU A 164 -1.83 -5.32 0.10
C LEU A 164 -3.20 -4.92 -0.45
N ARG A 165 -3.25 -3.86 -1.24
CA ARG A 165 -4.43 -3.38 -1.95
C ARG A 165 -4.09 -3.08 -3.41
N ILE A 166 -5.01 -3.43 -4.31
CA ILE A 166 -4.97 -2.98 -5.70
C ILE A 166 -5.52 -1.55 -5.77
N ILE A 167 -4.75 -0.64 -6.37
CA ILE A 167 -5.15 0.76 -6.58
C ILE A 167 -5.70 0.95 -7.99
N ASP A 168 -5.04 0.35 -9.00
CA ASP A 168 -5.48 0.37 -10.40
C ASP A 168 -5.73 -1.06 -10.89
N VAL A 169 -7.00 -1.45 -10.98
CA VAL A 169 -7.39 -2.81 -11.34
C VAL A 169 -7.08 -3.19 -12.78
N GLU A 170 -7.11 -2.23 -13.72
CA GLU A 170 -6.82 -2.50 -15.13
C GLU A 170 -5.34 -2.81 -15.34
N LYS A 171 -4.45 -2.03 -14.70
CA LYS A 171 -3.01 -2.31 -14.74
C LYS A 171 -2.70 -3.67 -14.16
N ILE A 172 -3.25 -3.98 -12.99
CA ILE A 172 -2.99 -5.26 -12.32
C ILE A 172 -3.52 -6.45 -13.13
N LEU A 173 -4.75 -6.38 -13.64
CA LEU A 173 -5.28 -7.47 -14.45
C LEU A 173 -4.54 -7.59 -15.79
N THR A 174 -4.03 -6.50 -16.36
CA THR A 174 -3.21 -6.55 -17.57
C THR A 174 -1.91 -7.32 -17.30
N HIS A 175 -1.24 -7.03 -16.18
CA HIS A 175 -0.06 -7.81 -15.76
C HIS A 175 -0.42 -9.28 -15.46
N TYR A 176 -1.52 -9.53 -14.75
CA TYR A 176 -1.97 -10.88 -14.44
C TYR A 176 -2.28 -11.68 -15.72
N ALA A 177 -3.11 -11.16 -16.63
CA ALA A 177 -3.45 -11.85 -17.87
C ALA A 177 -2.19 -12.18 -18.69
N HIS A 178 -1.23 -11.27 -18.78
CA HIS A 178 0.01 -11.51 -19.52
C HIS A 178 0.77 -12.77 -19.07
N TYR A 179 0.82 -13.04 -17.75
CA TYR A 179 1.50 -14.22 -17.21
C TYR A 179 0.61 -15.46 -17.09
N HIS A 180 -0.69 -15.31 -17.28
CA HIS A 180 -1.70 -16.37 -17.19
C HIS A 180 -2.59 -16.38 -18.44
N PRO A 181 -2.02 -16.56 -19.67
CA PRO A 181 -2.77 -16.45 -20.92
C PRO A 181 -3.85 -17.52 -21.11
N GLU A 182 -3.77 -18.63 -20.37
CA GLU A 182 -4.76 -19.70 -20.29
C GLU A 182 -6.02 -19.29 -19.52
N GLN A 183 -5.95 -18.23 -18.71
CA GLN A 183 -7.09 -17.76 -17.94
C GLN A 183 -8.08 -17.02 -18.85
N GLU A 184 -9.26 -17.61 -19.04
CA GLU A 184 -10.39 -16.97 -19.71
C GLU A 184 -11.53 -16.73 -18.70
N ILE A 185 -11.71 -15.48 -18.28
CA ILE A 185 -12.73 -15.12 -17.29
C ILE A 185 -13.15 -13.66 -17.43
N THR A 186 -14.40 -13.37 -17.13
CA THR A 186 -14.90 -11.99 -17.02
C THR A 186 -15.19 -11.67 -15.57
N TYR A 187 -14.51 -10.66 -15.04
CA TYR A 187 -14.73 -10.16 -13.68
C TYR A 187 -15.64 -8.93 -13.70
N LYS A 188 -16.61 -8.88 -12.78
CA LYS A 188 -17.27 -7.64 -12.38
C LYS A 188 -16.66 -7.21 -11.04
N ILE A 189 -15.84 -6.17 -11.07
CA ILE A 189 -15.06 -5.69 -9.93
C ILE A 189 -15.94 -4.85 -9.01
N ILE A 190 -15.81 -5.09 -7.71
CA ILE A 190 -16.49 -4.32 -6.65
C ILE A 190 -15.45 -3.69 -5.71
N ASP A 191 -15.39 -2.36 -5.71
CA ASP A 191 -14.53 -1.54 -4.87
C ASP A 191 -15.34 -0.39 -4.26
N LYS A 192 -15.50 -0.41 -2.93
CA LYS A 192 -16.25 0.61 -2.19
C LYS A 192 -15.48 1.91 -1.99
N GLN A 193 -14.18 1.92 -2.26
CA GLN A 193 -13.28 3.03 -1.95
C GLN A 193 -12.83 3.79 -3.20
N ILE A 194 -12.60 3.09 -4.31
CA ILE A 194 -12.14 3.69 -5.58
C ILE A 194 -13.14 3.34 -6.68
N GLU A 195 -14.03 4.29 -7.02
CA GLU A 195 -15.10 4.08 -8.00
C GLU A 195 -14.56 3.72 -9.40
N LYS A 196 -13.39 4.24 -9.78
CA LYS A 196 -12.74 3.93 -11.07
C LYS A 196 -12.45 2.43 -11.25
N ASN A 197 -12.32 1.67 -10.16
CA ASN A 197 -12.09 0.22 -10.22
C ASN A 197 -13.38 -0.56 -10.53
N ASN A 198 -14.57 0.02 -10.37
CA ASN A 198 -15.86 -0.65 -10.59
C ASN A 198 -16.12 -0.83 -12.10
N LYS A 199 -15.57 -1.91 -12.66
CA LYS A 199 -15.59 -2.23 -14.09
C LYS A 199 -15.93 -3.70 -14.33
N ILE A 200 -16.42 -4.00 -15.53
CA ILE A 200 -16.49 -5.37 -16.04
C ILE A 200 -15.32 -5.57 -17.00
N LEU A 201 -14.40 -6.46 -16.64
CA LEU A 201 -13.14 -6.71 -17.34
C LEU A 201 -13.08 -8.16 -17.79
N GLU A 202 -12.98 -8.37 -19.11
CA GLU A 202 -12.76 -9.68 -19.73
C GLU A 202 -11.27 -9.94 -19.87
N LEU A 203 -10.82 -11.07 -19.36
CA LEU A 203 -9.49 -11.62 -19.53
C LEU A 203 -9.57 -12.74 -20.56
N LYS A 204 -8.80 -12.63 -21.64
CA LYS A 204 -8.76 -13.64 -22.69
C LYS A 204 -7.43 -13.60 -23.43
N GLN A 205 -6.80 -14.76 -23.63
CA GLN A 205 -5.55 -14.89 -24.40
C GLN A 205 -4.47 -13.90 -23.96
N GLY A 206 -4.33 -13.76 -22.64
CA GLY A 206 -3.37 -12.87 -22.00
C GLY A 206 -3.60 -11.37 -22.19
N LYS A 207 -4.82 -10.97 -22.57
CA LYS A 207 -5.23 -9.57 -22.73
C LYS A 207 -6.43 -9.26 -21.84
N VAL A 208 -6.55 -7.98 -21.49
CA VAL A 208 -7.69 -7.44 -20.74
C VAL A 208 -8.47 -6.48 -21.63
N LYS A 209 -9.80 -6.57 -21.59
CA LYS A 209 -10.70 -5.64 -22.25
C LYS A 209 -11.83 -5.25 -21.32
N GLN A 210 -12.08 -3.95 -21.17
CA GLN A 210 -13.31 -3.48 -20.53
C GLN A 210 -14.50 -3.72 -21.46
N VAL A 211 -15.56 -4.31 -20.90
CA VAL A 211 -16.84 -4.54 -21.60
C VAL A 211 -17.97 -3.80 -20.88
N ALA A 212 -18.97 -3.34 -21.64
CA ALA A 212 -20.11 -2.64 -21.05
C ALA A 212 -21.03 -3.59 -20.27
N THR A 213 -21.23 -4.81 -20.79
CA THR A 213 -22.04 -5.87 -20.18
C THR A 213 -21.45 -7.23 -20.53
N SER A 214 -21.72 -8.24 -19.70
CA SER A 214 -21.46 -9.64 -20.00
C SER A 214 -22.62 -10.50 -19.51
N LYS A 215 -22.97 -11.56 -20.24
CA LYS A 215 -23.98 -12.54 -19.81
C LYS A 215 -23.47 -13.43 -18.67
N THR A 216 -22.16 -13.66 -18.64
CA THR A 216 -21.48 -14.50 -17.66
C THR A 216 -20.29 -13.73 -17.11
N TYR A 217 -20.29 -13.47 -15.81
CA TYR A 217 -19.18 -12.87 -15.11
C TYR A 217 -19.09 -13.44 -13.68
N GLN A 218 -17.90 -13.40 -13.11
CA GLN A 218 -17.69 -13.60 -11.68
C GLN A 218 -17.66 -12.22 -11.00
N GLU A 219 -18.53 -12.00 -10.02
CA GLU A 219 -18.38 -10.85 -9.12
C GLU A 219 -17.23 -11.10 -8.17
N ILE A 220 -16.36 -10.11 -8.01
CA ILE A 220 -15.21 -10.21 -7.10
C ILE A 220 -14.90 -8.83 -6.51
N THR A 221 -14.71 -8.79 -5.20
CA THR A 221 -14.28 -7.56 -4.53
C THR A 221 -12.79 -7.30 -4.77
N ILE A 222 -12.37 -6.03 -4.63
CA ILE A 222 -10.95 -5.67 -4.83
C ILE A 222 -10.01 -6.42 -3.86
N SER A 223 -10.46 -6.70 -2.63
CA SER A 223 -9.72 -7.49 -1.64
C SER A 223 -9.61 -8.96 -2.03
N GLU A 224 -10.70 -9.57 -2.50
CA GLU A 224 -10.69 -10.96 -2.96
C GLU A 224 -9.79 -11.12 -4.19
N LEU A 225 -9.84 -10.16 -5.12
CA LEU A 225 -8.96 -10.16 -6.28
C LEU A 225 -7.50 -9.99 -5.87
N ALA A 226 -7.21 -9.07 -4.95
CA ALA A 226 -5.86 -8.89 -4.41
C ALA A 226 -5.36 -10.19 -3.77
N LYS A 227 -6.20 -10.86 -2.96
CA LYS A 227 -5.86 -12.16 -2.38
C LYS A 227 -5.63 -13.20 -3.47
N GLN A 228 -6.50 -13.31 -4.48
CA GLN A 228 -6.35 -14.29 -5.55
C GLN A 228 -5.03 -14.14 -6.31
N ILE A 229 -4.64 -12.91 -6.65
CA ILE A 229 -3.45 -12.63 -7.46
C ILE A 229 -2.17 -12.66 -6.62
N PHE A 230 -2.20 -12.07 -5.42
CA PHE A 230 -1.00 -11.78 -4.63
C PHE A 230 -0.86 -12.66 -3.39
N ASP A 231 -1.67 -13.72 -3.22
CA ASP A 231 -1.45 -14.66 -2.12
C ASP A 231 -0.01 -15.21 -2.13
N LYS A 232 0.51 -15.46 -0.92
CA LYS A 232 1.88 -15.92 -0.66
C LYS A 232 2.97 -14.92 -1.08
N SER A 233 2.64 -13.63 -1.03
CA SER A 233 3.64 -12.57 -1.18
C SER A 233 4.61 -12.55 -0.02
N TYR A 234 5.82 -12.04 -0.25
CA TYR A 234 6.81 -11.84 0.80
C TYR A 234 7.16 -10.36 0.98
N MET A 235 7.37 -9.94 2.23
CA MET A 235 7.93 -8.64 2.56
C MET A 235 8.72 -8.73 3.85
N ASP A 236 9.75 -7.92 3.92
CA ASP A 236 10.68 -7.70 5.03
C ASP A 236 10.96 -6.19 5.15
N LEU A 237 9.90 -5.38 4.96
CA LEU A 237 9.98 -3.93 5.06
C LEU A 237 10.10 -3.48 6.52
N MET A 238 11.03 -2.55 6.74
CA MET A 238 11.12 -1.68 7.91
C MET A 238 11.37 -2.35 9.27
N PHE A 239 11.75 -1.48 10.19
CA PHE A 239 12.31 -1.65 11.53
C PHE A 239 11.28 -2.06 12.60
N ASP A 240 10.34 -2.95 12.28
CA ASP A 240 9.46 -3.51 13.31
C ASP A 240 10.31 -4.44 14.21
N GLN A 241 10.80 -3.92 15.33
CA GLN A 241 11.48 -4.70 16.37
C GLN A 241 10.52 -5.73 17.00
#